data_AF-A0A7Y8Y3U9-F1
#
_entry.id   AF-A0A7Y8Y3U9-F1
#
_cell.length_a   1.000
_cell.length_b   1.000
_cell.length_c   1.000
_cell.angle_alpha   90.00
_cell.angle_beta   90.00
_cell.angle_gamma   90.00
#
_symmetry.space_group_name_H-M   'P 1'
#
loop_
_entity.id
_entity.type
_entity.pdbx_description
1 polymer ?
#
loop_
_entity_poly.entity_id
_entity_poly.type
_entity_poly.pdbx_seq_one_letter_code
_entity_poly.pdbx_strand_id
1 'polypeptide(L)'
;MKSVSLIISALALVASTYFFAVDFRLSLETNYLIYMGMLLTLIFISVVGIAINLPFARFRRPKARTFSYNSYSRDRIRNKSFDSQFGMS
;
A
#
# COMPACT_ATOMS: atom_id res chain seq x y z
N MET A 1 -10.50 10.00 -1.23
CA MET A 1 -11.56 9.01 -1.55
C MET A 1 -10.99 7.64 -1.86
N LYS A 2 -10.14 7.46 -2.89
CA LYS A 2 -9.59 6.13 -3.26
C LYS A 2 -8.76 5.46 -2.15
N SER A 3 -7.96 6.22 -1.40
CA SER A 3 -7.19 5.69 -0.26
C SER A 3 -8.07 5.22 0.90
N VAL A 4 -9.19 5.91 1.15
CA VAL A 4 -10.17 5.53 2.19
C VAL A 4 -10.86 4.23 1.81
N SER A 5 -11.26 4.09 0.54
CA SER A 5 -11.80 2.82 0.02
C SER A 5 -10.80 1.67 0.18
N LEU A 6 -9.51 1.89 -0.09
CA LEU A 6 -8.48 0.87 0.07
C LEU A 6 -8.32 0.44 1.54
N ILE A 7 -8.34 1.39 2.48
CA ILE A 7 -8.29 1.12 3.93
C ILE A 7 -9.52 0.34 4.37
N ILE A 8 -10.71 0.72 3.92
CA ILE A 8 -11.96 0.03 4.25
C ILE A 8 -11.95 -1.39 3.70
N SER A 9 -11.54 -1.58 2.43
CA SER A 9 -11.43 -2.91 1.83
C SER A 9 -10.40 -3.79 2.55
N ALA A 10 -9.27 -3.21 2.99
CA ALA A 10 -8.27 -3.93 3.77
C ALA A 10 -8.79 -4.34 5.15
N LEU A 11 -9.47 -3.45 5.86
CA LEU A 11 -10.10 -3.76 7.15
C LEU A 11 -11.19 -4.83 7.01
N ALA A 12 -12.05 -4.71 5.99
CA ALA A 12 -13.09 -5.69 5.69
C ALA A 12 -12.49 -7.06 5.35
N LEU A 13 -11.39 -7.10 4.60
CA LEU A 13 -10.68 -8.34 4.29
C LEU A 13 -10.14 -9.00 5.56
N VAL A 14 -9.47 -8.24 6.44
CA VAL A 14 -8.92 -8.77 7.69
C VAL A 14 -10.03 -9.30 8.60
N ALA A 15 -11.10 -8.54 8.79
CA ALA A 15 -12.23 -8.94 9.63
C ALA A 15 -12.92 -10.20 9.09
N SER A 16 -13.26 -10.22 7.80
CA SER A 16 -13.93 -11.37 7.18
C SER A 16 -13.07 -12.63 7.20
N THR A 17 -11.77 -12.52 6.94
CA THR A 17 -10.83 -13.65 7.01
C THR A 17 -10.67 -14.15 8.45
N TYR A 18 -10.64 -13.25 9.44
CA TYR A 18 -10.57 -13.62 10.85
C TYR A 18 -11.80 -14.43 11.28
N PHE A 19 -13.01 -13.92 11.01
CA PHE A 19 -14.25 -14.64 11.32
C PHE A 19 -14.35 -15.96 10.57
N PHE A 20 -13.96 -15.96 9.29
CA PHE A 20 -13.94 -17.19 8.50
C PHE A 20 -12.99 -18.23 9.09
N ALA A 21 -11.80 -17.84 9.57
CA ALA A 21 -10.82 -18.76 10.14
C ALA A 21 -11.18 -19.25 11.55
N VAL A 22 -11.71 -18.36 12.41
CA VAL A 22 -12.06 -18.69 13.80
C VAL A 22 -13.30 -19.56 13.87
N ASP A 23 -14.33 -19.22 13.10
CA ASP A 23 -15.60 -19.93 13.14
C ASP A 23 -15.67 -21.10 12.14
N PHE A 24 -14.55 -21.43 11.48
CA PHE A 24 -14.49 -22.55 10.52
C PHE A 24 -14.77 -23.88 11.21
N ARG A 25 -15.90 -24.48 10.87
CA ARG A 25 -16.39 -25.75 11.39
C ARG A 25 -17.10 -26.47 10.25
N LEU A 26 -16.88 -27.77 10.13
CA LEU A 26 -17.58 -28.56 9.13
C LEU A 26 -19.00 -28.85 9.64
N SER A 27 -19.96 -28.00 9.26
CA SER A 27 -21.38 -28.18 9.57
C SER A 27 -22.22 -28.18 8.30
N LEU A 28 -23.21 -29.07 8.24
CA LEU A 28 -24.17 -29.18 7.14
C LEU A 28 -25.47 -28.41 7.41
N GLU A 29 -25.52 -27.64 8.51
CA GLU A 29 -26.64 -26.75 8.77
C GLU A 29 -26.71 -25.65 7.71
N THR A 30 -27.87 -25.53 7.05
CA THR A 30 -28.08 -24.60 5.94
C THR A 30 -27.74 -23.15 6.33
N ASN A 31 -28.09 -22.73 7.54
CA ASN A 31 -27.80 -21.38 8.04
C ASN A 31 -26.29 -21.11 8.14
N TYR A 32 -25.55 -22.10 8.64
CA TYR A 32 -24.10 -22.02 8.76
C TYR A 32 -23.44 -21.94 7.37
N LEU A 33 -23.94 -22.73 6.43
CA LEU A 33 -23.44 -22.76 5.05
C LEU A 33 -23.68 -21.42 4.34
N ILE A 34 -24.85 -20.81 4.54
CA ILE A 34 -25.17 -19.48 4.03
C ILE A 34 -24.24 -18.43 4.66
N TYR A 35 -24.02 -18.48 5.98
CA TYR A 35 -23.14 -17.54 6.68
C TYR A 35 -21.69 -17.61 6.16
N MET A 36 -21.14 -18.83 6.03
CA MET A 36 -19.80 -19.04 5.50
C MET A 36 -19.69 -18.64 4.03
N GLY A 37 -20.73 -18.89 3.23
CA GLY A 37 -20.82 -18.41 1.84
C GLY A 37 -20.81 -16.88 1.74
N MET A 38 -21.53 -16.18 2.63
CA MET A 38 -21.52 -14.72 2.68
C MET A 38 -20.15 -14.18 3.07
N LEU A 39 -19.48 -14.78 4.07
CA LEU A 39 -18.11 -14.40 4.42
C LEU A 39 -17.14 -14.60 3.26
N LEU A 40 -17.26 -15.72 2.55
CA LEU A 40 -16.39 -16.03 1.42
C LEU A 40 -16.60 -15.05 0.25
N THR A 41 -17.84 -14.70 -0.07
CA THR A 41 -18.12 -13.67 -1.10
C THR A 41 -17.60 -12.30 -0.69
N LEU A 42 -17.68 -11.93 0.60
CA LEU A 42 -17.12 -10.68 1.12
C LEU A 42 -15.59 -10.64 1.02
N ILE A 43 -14.90 -11.76 1.27
CA ILE A 43 -13.45 -11.89 1.05
C ILE A 43 -13.12 -11.66 -0.44
N PHE A 44 -13.86 -12.29 -1.36
CA PHE A 44 -13.63 -12.09 -2.80
C PHE A 44 -13.80 -10.64 -3.23
N ILE A 45 -14.89 -9.98 -2.82
CA ILE A 45 -15.17 -8.58 -3.17
C ILE A 45 -14.08 -7.66 -2.61
N SER A 46 -13.61 -7.91 -1.38
CA SER A 46 -12.55 -7.10 -0.77
C SER A 46 -11.20 -7.29 -1.45
N VAL A 47 -10.83 -8.51 -1.86
CA VAL A 47 -9.64 -8.77 -2.68
C VAL A 47 -9.71 -8.05 -4.02
N VAL A 48 -10.84 -8.14 -4.72
CA VAL A 48 -11.06 -7.44 -6.00
C VAL A 48 -10.97 -5.93 -5.82
N GLY A 49 -11.58 -5.38 -4.77
CA GLY A 49 -11.51 -3.96 -4.43
C GLY A 49 -10.08 -3.48 -4.17
N ILE A 50 -9.25 -4.29 -3.51
CA ILE A 50 -7.83 -3.98 -3.30
C ILE A 50 -7.06 -4.07 -4.62
N ALA A 51 -7.28 -5.13 -5.41
CA ALA A 51 -6.58 -5.34 -6.69
C ALA A 51 -6.80 -4.19 -7.68
N ILE A 52 -8.03 -3.67 -7.76
CA ILE A 52 -8.37 -2.51 -8.61
C ILE A 52 -7.68 -1.22 -8.13
N ASN A 53 -7.54 -1.05 -6.81
CA ASN A 53 -6.97 0.17 -6.22
C ASN A 53 -5.44 0.14 -6.10
N LEU A 54 -4.81 -1.05 -6.10
CA LEU A 54 -3.36 -1.25 -5.96
C LEU A 54 -2.50 -0.55 -7.06
N PRO A 55 -2.83 -0.59 -8.36
CA PRO A 55 -2.01 0.05 -9.39
C PRO A 55 -1.93 1.58 -9.22
N PHE A 56 -2.95 2.21 -8.63
CA PHE A 56 -2.95 3.64 -8.36
C PHE A 56 -2.03 4.05 -7.20
N ALA A 57 -1.75 3.13 -6.26
CA ALA A 57 -0.82 3.38 -5.16
C ALA A 57 0.65 3.29 -5.62
N ARG A 58 0.97 2.38 -6.55
CA ARG A 58 2.35 2.22 -7.09
C ARG A 58 2.79 3.32 -8.05
N PHE A 59 1.85 4.01 -8.71
CA PHE A 59 2.19 5.11 -9.63
C PHE A 59 2.53 6.44 -8.95
N ARG A 60 2.28 6.59 -7.64
CA ARG A 60 2.86 7.67 -6.85
C ARG A 60 4.26 7.26 -6.38
N ARG A 61 5.23 7.22 -7.30
CA ARG A 61 6.60 7.49 -6.88
C ARG A 61 6.59 8.87 -6.22
N PRO A 62 7.01 9.04 -4.96
CA PRO A 62 7.32 10.38 -4.49
C PRO A 62 8.34 10.93 -5.48
N LYS A 63 8.04 12.09 -6.08
CA LYS A 63 8.99 12.90 -6.81
C LYS A 63 10.03 13.34 -5.77
N ALA A 64 10.92 12.42 -5.39
CA ALA A 64 11.94 12.63 -4.40
C ALA A 64 12.94 13.58 -5.04
N ARG A 65 12.71 14.87 -4.78
CA ARG A 65 13.70 15.93 -4.74
C ARG A 65 14.74 15.88 -5.87
N THR A 66 14.39 16.50 -6.98
CA THR A 66 15.31 17.26 -7.84
C THR A 66 16.02 18.38 -7.07
N PHE A 67 16.74 18.09 -5.98
CA PHE A 67 17.43 19.12 -5.19
C PHE A 67 18.79 18.69 -4.60
N SER A 68 19.48 17.71 -5.18
CA SER A 68 20.85 17.40 -4.72
C SER A 68 21.76 16.83 -5.79
N TYR A 69 21.63 17.31 -7.03
CA TYR A 69 22.64 17.11 -8.06
C TYR A 69 22.92 18.43 -8.78
N ASN A 70 23.35 19.42 -7.99
CA ASN A 70 23.97 20.64 -8.51
C ASN A 70 25.51 20.57 -8.43
N SER A 71 26.07 19.36 -8.38
CA SER A 71 27.51 19.14 -8.15
C SER A 71 28.35 19.14 -9.43
N TYR A 72 27.70 19.09 -10.60
CA TYR A 72 28.37 19.03 -11.91
C TYR A 72 27.79 20.03 -12.93
N SER A 73 27.14 21.09 -12.45
CA SER A 73 26.85 22.26 -13.30
C SER A 73 28.12 23.10 -13.42
N ARG A 74 28.42 23.57 -14.64
CA ARG A 74 29.51 24.51 -14.94
C ARG A 74 29.35 25.83 -14.15
N ASP A 75 28.14 26.12 -13.68
CA ASP A 75 27.79 27.24 -12.80
C ASP A 75 27.54 26.78 -11.35
N ARG A 76 28.45 26.00 -10.79
CA ARG A 76 28.38 25.59 -9.38
C ARG A 76 28.56 26.80 -8.47
N ILE A 77 27.61 27.02 -7.57
CA ILE A 77 27.77 27.93 -6.42
C ILE A 77 28.81 27.29 -5.48
N ARG A 78 30.03 27.86 -5.46
CA ARG A 78 31.19 27.29 -4.75
C ARG A 78 30.94 27.23 -3.24
N ASN A 79 30.71 26.02 -2.72
CA ASN A 79 30.53 25.83 -1.29
C ASN A 79 31.89 25.52 -0.63
N LYS A 80 32.48 26.55 -0.02
CA LYS A 80 33.83 26.50 0.59
C LYS A 80 33.99 25.44 1.69
N SER A 81 32.92 25.06 2.39
CA SER A 81 33.00 24.06 3.48
C SER A 81 33.06 22.62 2.97
N PHE A 82 32.52 22.35 1.78
CA PHE A 82 32.62 21.04 1.14
C PHE A 82 34.00 20.88 0.49
N ASP A 83 34.50 21.92 -0.18
CA ASP A 83 35.76 21.85 -0.93
C ASP A 83 36.98 21.73 0.00
N SER A 84 36.92 22.32 1.21
CA SER A 84 37.99 22.20 2.21
C SER A 84 38.11 20.80 2.81
N GLN A 85 37.03 20.02 2.85
CA GLN A 85 37.05 18.65 3.36
C GLN A 85 37.69 17.66 2.37
N PHE A 86 37.65 17.98 1.08
CA PHE A 86 38.20 17.15 0.02
C PHE A 86 39.53 17.67 -0.53
N GLY A 87 40.13 18.70 0.08
CA GLY A 87 41.42 19.25 -0.32
C GLY A 87 41.44 19.85 -1.72
N MET A 88 40.28 20.16 -2.29
CA MET A 88 40.17 20.78 -3.61
C MET A 88 40.25 22.29 -3.46
N SER A 89 41.48 22.82 -3.50
CA SER A 89 41.78 24.26 -3.60
C SER A 89 41.70 24.74 -5.05
#